data_AF-A0A7W1RB32-F1
#
_entry.id   AF-A0A7W1RB32-F1
#
_cell.length_a   1.000
_cell.length_b   1.000
_cell.length_c   1.000
_cell.angle_alpha   90.00
_cell.angle_beta   90.00
_cell.angle_gamma   90.00
#
_symmetry.space_group_name_H-M   'P 1'
#
loop_
_entity.id
_entity.type
_entity.pdbx_description
1 polymer ?
#
loop_
_entity_poly.entity_id
_entity_poly.type
_entity_poly.pdbx_seq_one_letter_code
_entity_poly.pdbx_strand_id
1 'polypeptide(L)'
;MADRYTHLVNTPIGRTLARRVGLPAPVALRRYVPGQALIDGRVLLGGAPGGRLHEALSRVLAGAGIDAIERAGTPEASQHALIFDATGVGDVQQLQHLYEFFHPRIRSLAACGRVLIFGTPPAQAATPSQAIAQRALEGFTRSVAKELRRGATAQLVYVAGGGEEQLASTVRFLLSARSAYVSGQVIHVGAAAPPPPLDWERPLAGRVALVTGASRGIG
;
A
#
# COMPACT_ATOMS: atom_id res chain seq x y z
N MET A 1 -3.13 23.85 11.29
CA MET A 1 -2.81 24.96 10.35
C MET A 1 -3.70 24.77 9.14
N ALA A 2 -4.62 25.70 8.86
CA ALA A 2 -5.56 25.54 7.74
C ALA A 2 -4.80 25.70 6.41
N ASP A 3 -4.84 24.68 5.55
CA ASP A 3 -4.15 24.68 4.26
C ASP A 3 -4.90 25.54 3.23
N ARG A 4 -4.79 26.87 3.41
CA ARG A 4 -5.45 27.88 2.58
C ARG A 4 -5.04 27.81 1.11
N TYR A 5 -3.80 27.34 0.84
CA TYR A 5 -3.30 27.16 -0.52
C TYR A 5 -4.02 26.01 -1.23
N THR A 6 -4.13 24.85 -0.58
CA THR A 6 -4.86 23.69 -1.14
C THR A 6 -6.33 24.02 -1.39
N HIS A 7 -6.98 24.77 -0.50
CA HIS A 7 -8.37 25.21 -0.71
C HIS A 7 -8.50 26.16 -1.90
N LEU A 8 -7.62 27.15 -2.03
CA LEU A 8 -7.64 28.13 -3.13
C LEU A 8 -7.37 27.48 -4.49
N VAL A 9 -6.33 26.64 -4.58
CA VAL A 9 -5.92 25.98 -5.83
C VAL A 9 -6.94 24.93 -6.29
N ASN A 10 -7.69 24.30 -5.38
CA ASN A 10 -8.68 23.30 -5.76
C ASN A 10 -10.05 23.87 -6.20
N THR A 11 -10.26 25.20 -6.14
CA THR A 11 -11.43 25.84 -6.76
C THR A 11 -11.38 25.73 -8.30
N PRO A 12 -12.51 25.85 -9.03
CA PRO A 12 -12.51 25.76 -10.50
C PRO A 12 -11.58 26.77 -11.18
N ILE A 13 -11.59 28.02 -10.70
CA ILE A 13 -10.73 29.10 -11.20
C ILE A 13 -9.27 28.85 -10.78
N GLY A 14 -9.04 28.47 -9.52
CA GLY A 14 -7.71 28.16 -9.00
C GLY A 14 -7.02 27.00 -9.74
N ARG A 15 -7.76 25.93 -10.07
CA ARG A 15 -7.25 24.79 -10.85
C ARG A 15 -6.85 25.20 -12.25
N THR A 16 -7.63 26.09 -12.87
CA THR A 16 -7.40 26.57 -14.23
C THR A 16 -6.16 27.45 -14.29
N LEU A 17 -6.01 28.36 -13.33
CA LEU A 17 -4.84 29.23 -13.21
C LEU A 17 -3.59 28.41 -12.88
N ALA A 18 -3.65 27.55 -11.86
CA ALA A 18 -2.53 26.70 -11.45
C ALA A 18 -2.00 25.82 -12.60
N ARG A 19 -2.89 25.24 -13.43
CA ARG A 19 -2.51 24.50 -14.63
C ARG A 19 -1.78 25.36 -15.67
N ARG A 20 -2.19 26.63 -15.85
CA ARG A 20 -1.57 27.56 -16.81
C ARG A 20 -0.19 28.05 -16.37
N VAL A 21 0.05 28.19 -15.06
CA VAL A 21 1.34 28.64 -14.51
C VAL A 21 2.21 27.51 -13.97
N GLY A 22 1.83 26.24 -14.21
CA GLY A 22 2.61 25.07 -13.79
C GLY A 22 2.65 24.85 -12.27
N LEU A 23 1.73 25.46 -11.51
CA LEU A 23 1.67 25.28 -10.06
C LEU A 23 1.08 23.90 -9.72
N PRO A 24 1.64 23.21 -8.70
CA PRO A 24 1.11 21.94 -8.25
C PRO A 24 -0.31 22.12 -7.70
N ALA A 25 -1.22 21.23 -8.09
CA ALA A 25 -2.56 21.14 -7.51
C ALA A 25 -2.55 20.04 -6.43
N PRO A 26 -2.34 20.38 -5.15
CA PRO A 26 -2.28 19.40 -4.08
C PRO A 26 -3.63 18.68 -3.95
N VAL A 27 -3.56 17.35 -3.77
CA VAL A 27 -4.74 16.51 -3.60
C VAL A 27 -5.11 16.47 -2.13
N ALA A 28 -6.37 16.73 -1.81
CA ALA A 28 -6.89 16.46 -0.47
C ALA A 28 -6.81 14.97 -0.19
N LEU A 29 -5.90 14.57 0.70
CA LEU A 29 -5.66 13.17 1.03
C LEU A 29 -6.83 12.63 1.85
N ARG A 30 -7.37 11.48 1.46
CA ARG A 30 -8.33 10.73 2.28
C ARG A 30 -7.69 10.40 3.63
N ARG A 31 -8.31 10.81 4.73
CA ARG A 31 -7.88 10.53 6.11
C ARG A 31 -8.94 9.71 6.84
N TYR A 32 -8.55 9.06 7.93
CA TYR A 32 -9.44 8.15 8.65
C TYR A 32 -10.56 8.89 9.38
N VAL A 33 -11.78 8.38 9.20
CA VAL A 33 -12.99 8.72 9.96
C VAL A 33 -13.55 7.43 10.57
N PRO A 34 -13.96 7.42 11.85
CA PRO A 34 -14.55 6.23 12.47
C PRO A 34 -15.72 5.65 11.67
N GLY A 35 -15.79 4.31 11.57
CA GLY A 35 -16.83 3.60 10.81
C GLY A 35 -16.68 3.63 9.29
N GLN A 36 -15.66 4.30 8.75
CA GLN A 36 -15.40 4.26 7.31
C GLN A 36 -14.90 2.88 6.85
N ALA A 37 -15.21 2.50 5.62
CA ALA A 37 -14.62 1.32 5.00
C ALA A 37 -13.08 1.45 4.89
N LEU A 38 -12.36 0.32 4.98
CA LEU A 38 -10.90 0.32 4.80
C LEU A 38 -10.51 0.93 3.45
N ILE A 39 -11.21 0.55 2.38
CA ILE A 39 -10.96 1.02 1.02
C ILE A 39 -12.28 1.24 0.27
N ASP A 40 -12.37 2.29 -0.56
CA ASP A 40 -13.62 2.69 -1.23
C ASP A 40 -13.86 1.98 -2.58
N GLY A 41 -13.00 1.04 -2.96
CA GLY A 41 -13.07 0.43 -4.28
C GLY A 41 -12.29 -0.85 -4.40
N ARG A 42 -12.17 -1.31 -5.65
CA ARG A 42 -11.65 -2.64 -5.97
C ARG A 42 -10.18 -2.78 -5.61
N VAL A 43 -9.84 -3.97 -5.12
CA VAL A 43 -8.48 -4.41 -4.86
C VAL A 43 -8.13 -5.48 -5.87
N LEU A 44 -7.07 -5.25 -6.64
CA LEU A 44 -6.51 -6.26 -7.53
C LEU A 44 -5.33 -6.93 -6.82
N LEU A 45 -5.39 -8.25 -6.70
CA LEU A 45 -4.30 -9.08 -6.20
C LEU A 45 -3.70 -9.86 -7.38
N GLY A 46 -2.39 -9.74 -7.57
CA GLY A 46 -1.63 -10.59 -8.47
C GLY A 46 -0.32 -11.01 -7.82
N GLY A 47 0.49 -11.78 -8.55
CA GLY A 47 1.78 -12.22 -8.07
C GLY A 47 2.63 -12.82 -9.17
N ALA A 48 3.93 -12.95 -8.88
CA ALA A 48 4.84 -13.72 -9.70
C ALA A 48 4.54 -15.23 -9.53
N PRO A 49 4.77 -16.06 -10.58
CA PRO A 49 4.66 -17.51 -10.47
C PRO A 49 5.47 -18.05 -9.28
N GLY A 50 4.89 -18.97 -8.51
CA GLY A 50 5.55 -19.54 -7.33
C GLY A 50 5.60 -18.63 -6.10
N GLY A 51 4.87 -17.50 -6.10
CA GLY A 51 4.69 -16.67 -4.92
C GLY A 51 4.01 -17.43 -3.77
N ARG A 52 4.51 -17.24 -2.55
CA ARG A 52 4.01 -17.95 -1.35
C ARG A 52 2.95 -17.19 -0.56
N LEU A 53 2.71 -15.92 -0.88
CA LEU A 53 1.86 -15.04 -0.07
C LEU A 53 0.46 -14.88 -0.63
N HIS A 54 0.18 -15.35 -1.86
CA HIS A 54 -1.13 -15.21 -2.48
C HIS A 54 -2.28 -15.66 -1.56
N GLU A 55 -2.23 -16.89 -1.05
CA GLU A 55 -3.26 -17.43 -0.14
C GLU A 55 -3.37 -16.65 1.18
N ALA A 56 -2.24 -16.23 1.76
CA ALA A 56 -2.24 -15.46 2.99
C ALA A 56 -2.85 -14.05 2.79
N LEU A 57 -2.50 -13.39 1.68
CA LEU A 57 -3.06 -12.09 1.29
C LEU A 57 -4.56 -12.20 1.01
N SER A 58 -5.00 -13.22 0.26
CA SER A 58 -6.41 -13.50 0.00
C SER A 58 -7.20 -13.69 1.29
N ARG A 59 -6.70 -14.50 2.24
CA ARG A 59 -7.33 -14.67 3.57
C ARG A 59 -7.42 -13.36 4.35
N VAL A 60 -6.38 -12.53 4.33
CA VAL A 60 -6.38 -11.23 5.02
C VAL A 60 -7.38 -10.26 4.41
N LEU A 61 -7.50 -10.23 3.08
CA LEU A 61 -8.45 -9.39 2.36
C LEU A 61 -9.90 -9.85 2.61
N ALA A 62 -10.16 -11.15 2.51
CA ALA A 62 -11.48 -11.72 2.82
C ALA A 62 -11.88 -11.45 4.27
N GLY A 63 -10.97 -11.66 5.23
CA GLY A 63 -11.20 -11.33 6.64
C GLY A 63 -11.32 -9.82 6.94
N ALA A 64 -11.08 -8.96 5.95
CA ALA A 64 -11.32 -7.52 6.01
C ALA A 64 -12.60 -7.11 5.24
N GLY A 65 -13.38 -8.07 4.74
CA GLY A 65 -14.57 -7.82 3.92
C GLY A 65 -14.24 -7.27 2.53
N ILE A 66 -13.04 -7.56 2.00
CA ILE A 66 -12.57 -7.09 0.70
C ILE A 66 -12.51 -8.27 -0.26
N ASP A 67 -13.40 -8.26 -1.25
CA ASP A 67 -13.35 -9.21 -2.36
C ASP A 67 -12.31 -8.77 -3.38
N ALA A 68 -11.11 -9.35 -3.27
CA ALA A 68 -10.03 -9.11 -4.21
C ALA A 68 -10.33 -9.79 -5.55
N ILE A 69 -10.13 -9.05 -6.63
CA ILE A 69 -10.19 -9.62 -7.98
C ILE A 69 -8.78 -10.03 -8.41
N GLU A 70 -8.66 -11.14 -9.13
CA GLU A 70 -7.37 -11.62 -9.68
C GLU A 70 -7.15 -11.16 -11.12
N ARG A 71 -8.25 -10.86 -11.84
CA ARG A 71 -8.23 -10.35 -13.20
C ARG A 71 -8.85 -8.96 -13.20
N ALA A 72 -8.15 -8.00 -13.79
CA ALA A 72 -8.73 -6.70 -14.05
C ALA A 72 -9.93 -6.89 -14.99
N GLY A 73 -11.13 -6.54 -14.53
CA GLY A 73 -12.32 -6.41 -15.38
C GLY A 73 -12.19 -5.23 -16.35
N THR A 74 -13.29 -4.87 -17.01
CA THR A 74 -13.32 -3.74 -17.96
C THR A 74 -12.73 -2.45 -17.36
N PRO A 75 -12.09 -1.58 -18.17
CA PRO A 75 -11.35 -0.39 -17.73
C PRO A 75 -12.14 0.65 -16.91
N GLU A 76 -13.46 0.51 -16.82
CA GLU A 76 -14.38 1.54 -16.31
C GLU A 76 -14.45 1.62 -14.78
N ALA A 77 -14.05 0.58 -14.05
CA ALA A 77 -13.98 0.61 -12.59
C ALA A 77 -12.54 0.87 -12.11
N SER A 78 -12.27 2.09 -11.63
CA SER A 78 -10.95 2.44 -11.10
C SER A 78 -10.57 1.56 -9.91
N GLN A 79 -9.40 0.92 -9.99
CA GLN A 79 -8.84 0.14 -8.89
C GLN A 79 -8.38 1.10 -7.80
N HIS A 80 -8.69 0.81 -6.54
CA HIS A 80 -8.20 1.58 -5.40
C HIS A 80 -6.92 0.99 -4.82
N ALA A 81 -6.68 -0.31 -4.99
CA ALA A 81 -5.40 -0.91 -4.65
C ALA A 81 -4.91 -1.93 -5.69
N LEU A 82 -3.60 -1.93 -5.89
CA LEU A 82 -2.86 -2.93 -6.67
C LEU A 82 -1.90 -3.62 -5.70
N ILE A 83 -2.11 -4.90 -5.45
CA ILE A 83 -1.29 -5.74 -4.57
C ILE A 83 -0.56 -6.76 -5.43
N PHE A 84 0.75 -6.87 -5.25
CA PHE A 84 1.58 -7.81 -6.00
C PHE A 84 2.44 -8.65 -5.07
N ASP A 85 2.25 -9.97 -5.09
CA ASP A 85 3.15 -10.95 -4.46
C ASP A 85 4.39 -11.17 -5.34
N ALA A 86 5.48 -10.50 -5.00
CA ALA A 86 6.78 -10.65 -5.65
C ALA A 86 7.66 -11.74 -5.00
N THR A 87 7.17 -12.52 -4.03
CA THR A 87 8.02 -13.54 -3.36
C THR A 87 8.52 -14.63 -4.30
N GLY A 88 7.78 -14.89 -5.39
CA GLY A 88 8.18 -15.81 -6.47
C GLY A 88 9.23 -15.28 -7.43
N VAL A 89 9.62 -14.00 -7.33
CA VAL A 89 10.68 -13.42 -8.19
C VAL A 89 12.06 -13.91 -7.70
N GLY A 90 12.60 -14.88 -8.42
CA GLY A 90 13.87 -15.57 -8.13
C GLY A 90 15.10 -15.01 -8.83
N ASP A 91 14.94 -14.17 -9.85
CA ASP A 91 16.04 -13.52 -10.57
C ASP A 91 15.64 -12.18 -11.20
N VAL A 92 16.61 -11.51 -11.83
CA VAL A 92 16.44 -10.17 -12.41
C VAL A 92 15.51 -10.20 -13.62
N GLN A 93 15.54 -11.28 -14.41
CA GLN A 93 14.69 -11.45 -15.58
C GLN A 93 13.21 -11.48 -15.17
N GLN A 94 12.91 -12.15 -14.06
CA GLN A 94 11.56 -12.25 -13.51
C GLN A 94 11.02 -10.94 -12.91
N LEU A 95 11.83 -9.88 -12.78
CA LEU A 95 11.33 -8.54 -12.44
C LEU A 95 10.36 -8.00 -13.51
N GLN A 96 10.37 -8.56 -14.73
CA GLN A 96 9.39 -8.24 -15.77
C GLN A 96 7.93 -8.44 -15.32
N HIS A 97 7.67 -9.38 -14.39
CA HIS A 97 6.32 -9.61 -13.88
C HIS A 97 5.73 -8.39 -13.15
N LEU A 98 6.58 -7.56 -12.52
CA LEU A 98 6.15 -6.27 -11.94
C LEU A 98 5.64 -5.34 -13.03
N TYR A 99 6.35 -5.27 -14.16
CA TYR A 99 5.95 -4.43 -15.29
C TYR A 99 4.62 -4.90 -15.87
N GLU A 100 4.49 -6.20 -16.17
CA GLU A 100 3.26 -6.79 -16.73
C GLU A 100 2.05 -6.57 -15.82
N PHE A 101 2.25 -6.61 -14.51
CA PHE A 101 1.20 -6.32 -13.53
C PHE A 101 0.90 -4.82 -13.42
N PHE A 102 1.88 -3.96 -13.18
CA PHE A 102 1.61 -2.55 -12.86
C PHE A 102 1.39 -1.67 -14.09
N HIS A 103 2.14 -1.86 -15.18
CA HIS A 103 2.14 -0.97 -16.35
C HIS A 103 0.74 -0.68 -16.92
N PRO A 104 -0.11 -1.67 -17.22
CA PRO A 104 -1.44 -1.39 -17.80
C PRO A 104 -2.46 -0.83 -16.80
N ARG A 105 -2.14 -0.78 -15.50
CA ARG A 105 -3.12 -0.50 -14.41
C ARG A 105 -2.79 0.73 -13.59
N ILE A 106 -1.52 1.11 -13.52
CA ILE A 106 -1.05 2.18 -12.63
C ILE A 106 -1.67 3.55 -12.97
N ARG A 107 -1.97 3.81 -14.26
CA ARG A 107 -2.61 5.06 -14.70
C ARG A 107 -4.10 5.15 -14.37
N SER A 108 -4.78 4.02 -14.21
CA SER A 108 -6.21 3.95 -13.85
C SER A 108 -6.45 3.85 -12.34
N LEU A 109 -5.38 3.92 -11.53
CA LEU A 109 -5.49 3.94 -10.08
C LEU A 109 -6.31 5.15 -9.60
N ALA A 110 -7.25 4.89 -8.70
CA ALA A 110 -8.09 5.92 -8.12
C ALA A 110 -7.28 6.97 -7.33
N ALA A 111 -7.89 8.13 -7.07
CA ALA A 111 -7.30 9.10 -6.17
C ALA A 111 -7.11 8.48 -4.77
N CYS A 112 -6.01 8.81 -4.12
CA CYS A 112 -5.61 8.18 -2.86
C CYS A 112 -5.54 6.65 -2.96
N GLY A 113 -5.15 6.09 -4.10
CA GLY A 113 -4.95 4.65 -4.27
C GLY A 113 -3.72 4.08 -3.56
N ARG A 114 -3.56 2.76 -3.62
CA ARG A 114 -2.47 2.03 -2.95
C ARG A 114 -1.77 1.07 -3.92
N VAL A 115 -0.44 1.10 -3.93
CA VAL A 115 0.39 0.09 -4.58
C VAL A 115 1.17 -0.64 -3.49
N LEU A 116 0.93 -1.93 -3.32
CA LEU A 116 1.59 -2.73 -2.30
C LEU A 116 2.34 -3.88 -2.98
N ILE A 117 3.64 -3.98 -2.71
CA ILE A 117 4.48 -5.05 -3.23
C ILE A 117 4.96 -5.86 -2.03
N PHE A 118 4.79 -7.18 -2.10
CA PHE A 118 5.21 -8.09 -1.05
C PHE A 118 6.40 -8.92 -1.53
N GLY A 119 7.48 -8.95 -0.77
CA GLY A 119 8.70 -9.66 -1.14
C GLY A 119 9.25 -10.50 0.00
N THR A 120 10.29 -11.27 -0.31
CA THR A 120 11.10 -11.99 0.68
C THR A 120 12.28 -11.11 1.08
N PRO A 121 12.59 -10.96 2.39
CA PRO A 121 13.79 -10.24 2.82
C PRO A 121 15.02 -10.73 2.05
N PRO A 122 15.84 -9.86 1.43
CA PRO A 122 16.99 -10.29 0.64
C PRO A 122 17.96 -11.20 1.41
N ALA A 123 18.10 -10.97 2.73
CA ALA A 123 18.93 -11.79 3.61
C ALA A 123 18.40 -13.22 3.87
N GLN A 124 17.14 -13.50 3.50
CA GLN A 124 16.49 -14.80 3.62
C GLN A 124 16.21 -15.44 2.25
N ALA A 125 16.71 -14.86 1.17
CA ALA A 125 16.59 -15.44 -0.16
C ALA A 125 17.39 -16.75 -0.25
N ALA A 126 16.87 -17.73 -0.99
CA ALA A 126 17.51 -19.04 -1.17
C ALA A 126 18.78 -18.96 -2.03
N THR A 127 18.89 -17.95 -2.91
CA THR A 127 20.02 -17.76 -3.81
C THR A 127 20.46 -16.29 -3.88
N PRO A 128 21.72 -16.01 -4.25
CA PRO A 128 22.17 -14.64 -4.51
C PRO A 128 21.34 -13.92 -5.58
N SER A 129 20.95 -14.62 -6.65
CA SER A 129 20.11 -14.06 -7.73
C SER A 129 18.75 -13.59 -7.19
N GLN A 130 18.13 -14.40 -6.32
CA GLN A 130 16.88 -14.02 -5.68
C GLN A 130 17.10 -12.86 -4.72
N ALA A 131 18.19 -12.83 -3.93
CA ALA A 131 18.50 -11.72 -3.04
C ALA A 131 18.59 -10.39 -3.82
N ILE A 132 19.27 -10.40 -4.98
CA ILE A 132 19.39 -9.25 -5.87
C ILE A 132 18.02 -8.80 -6.39
N ALA A 133 17.23 -9.74 -6.90
CA ALA A 133 15.90 -9.44 -7.44
C ALA A 133 14.96 -8.88 -6.36
N GLN A 134 14.91 -9.51 -5.19
CA GLN A 134 14.13 -9.04 -4.04
C GLN A 134 14.60 -7.67 -3.56
N ARG A 135 15.91 -7.39 -3.58
CA ARG A 135 16.48 -6.08 -3.23
C ARG A 135 16.08 -4.99 -4.23
N ALA A 136 15.98 -5.33 -5.52
CA ALA A 136 15.61 -4.40 -6.59
C ALA A 136 14.16 -3.88 -6.44
N LEU A 137 13.29 -4.62 -5.75
CA LEU A 137 11.90 -4.21 -5.46
C LEU A 137 11.81 -2.86 -4.76
N GLU A 138 12.78 -2.52 -3.89
CA GLU A 138 12.78 -1.23 -3.20
C GLU A 138 12.99 -0.07 -4.19
N GLY A 139 13.92 -0.22 -5.13
CA GLY A 139 14.18 0.78 -6.16
C GLY A 139 12.94 1.00 -7.03
N PHE A 140 12.30 -0.08 -7.47
CA PHE A 140 11.03 -0.02 -8.19
C PHE A 140 9.95 0.69 -7.36
N THR A 141 9.74 0.29 -6.12
CA THR A 141 8.73 0.85 -5.22
C THR A 141 8.91 2.36 -5.00
N ARG A 142 10.15 2.81 -4.74
CA ARG A 142 10.46 4.22 -4.52
C ARG A 142 10.26 5.05 -5.79
N SER A 143 10.58 4.50 -6.96
CA SER A 143 10.31 5.15 -8.24
C SER A 143 8.81 5.27 -8.51
N VAL A 144 8.06 4.18 -8.31
CA VAL A 144 6.60 4.18 -8.39
C VAL A 144 6.00 5.22 -7.44
N ALA A 145 6.46 5.30 -6.19
CA ALA A 145 5.98 6.27 -5.21
C ALA A 145 6.15 7.73 -5.65
N LYS A 146 7.16 8.03 -6.48
CA LYS A 146 7.42 9.38 -7.03
C LYS A 146 6.64 9.65 -8.32
N GLU A 147 6.34 8.61 -9.09
CA GLU A 147 5.58 8.73 -10.35
C GLU A 147 4.07 8.77 -10.10
N LEU A 148 3.61 8.10 -9.04
CA LEU A 148 2.21 8.11 -8.63
C LEU A 148 1.72 9.54 -8.39
N ARG A 149 0.54 9.82 -8.92
CA ARG A 149 -0.16 11.11 -8.77
C ARG A 149 -1.38 10.95 -7.88
N ARG A 150 -2.16 12.02 -7.72
CA ARG A 150 -3.48 12.00 -7.08
C ARG A 150 -3.47 11.49 -5.62
N GLY A 151 -2.37 11.70 -4.91
CA GLY A 151 -2.24 11.29 -3.49
C GLY A 151 -2.13 9.77 -3.27
N ALA A 152 -1.87 8.99 -4.32
CA ALA A 152 -1.62 7.55 -4.18
C ALA A 152 -0.24 7.28 -3.53
N THR A 153 -0.11 6.11 -2.90
CA THR A 153 1.10 5.72 -2.18
C THR A 153 1.58 4.35 -2.63
N ALA A 154 2.90 4.10 -2.61
CA ALA A 154 3.47 2.79 -2.92
C ALA A 154 4.39 2.30 -1.81
N GLN A 155 4.24 1.04 -1.37
CA GLN A 155 5.08 0.43 -0.33
C GLN A 155 5.62 -0.94 -0.73
N LEU A 156 6.75 -1.28 -0.11
CA LEU A 156 7.31 -2.62 -0.11
C LEU A 156 7.16 -3.23 1.27
N VAL A 157 6.62 -4.44 1.33
CA VAL A 157 6.52 -5.22 2.56
C VAL A 157 7.36 -6.49 2.38
N TYR A 158 8.49 -6.56 3.08
CA TYR A 158 9.25 -7.79 3.17
C TYR A 158 8.65 -8.68 4.26
N VAL A 159 8.33 -9.92 3.92
CA VAL A 159 7.73 -10.89 4.82
C VAL A 159 8.75 -11.98 5.07
N ALA A 160 9.21 -12.18 6.30
CA ALA A 160 10.11 -13.28 6.63
C ALA A 160 9.42 -14.65 6.38
N GLY A 161 10.20 -15.71 6.26
CA GLY A 161 9.65 -17.07 6.33
C GLY A 161 8.96 -17.28 7.69
N GLY A 162 7.74 -17.80 7.70
CA GLY A 162 6.90 -17.92 8.90
C GLY A 162 6.16 -16.64 9.30
N GLY A 163 6.27 -15.57 8.49
CA GLY A 163 5.60 -14.28 8.67
C GLY A 163 4.23 -14.15 7.98
N GLU A 164 3.73 -15.22 7.37
CA GLU A 164 2.51 -15.23 6.54
C GLU A 164 1.24 -14.92 7.33
N GLU A 165 1.19 -15.29 8.61
CA GLU A 165 0.02 -15.09 9.49
C GLU A 165 0.00 -13.69 10.14
N GLN A 166 1.10 -12.94 10.02
CA GLN A 166 1.34 -11.66 10.70
C GLN A 166 1.05 -10.47 9.78
N LEU A 167 0.55 -10.71 8.56
CA LEU A 167 0.25 -9.69 7.55
C LEU A 167 -0.95 -8.80 7.89
N ALA A 168 -1.87 -9.32 8.72
CA ALA A 168 -3.21 -8.78 8.90
C ALA A 168 -3.25 -7.28 9.29
N SER A 169 -2.40 -6.85 10.22
CA SER A 169 -2.34 -5.45 10.67
C SER A 169 -1.72 -4.54 9.63
N THR A 170 -0.60 -4.95 9.01
CA THR A 170 0.13 -4.20 7.99
C THR A 170 -0.73 -3.98 6.75
N VAL A 171 -1.38 -5.03 6.22
CA VAL A 171 -2.26 -4.92 5.05
C VAL A 171 -3.43 -3.97 5.34
N ARG A 172 -4.13 -4.14 6.48
CA ARG A 172 -5.25 -3.25 6.87
C ARG A 172 -4.81 -1.80 7.07
N PHE A 173 -3.64 -1.58 7.67
CA PHE A 173 -3.08 -0.23 7.83
C PHE A 173 -2.82 0.40 6.45
N LEU A 174 -2.08 -0.30 5.59
CA LEU A 174 -1.66 0.21 4.29
C LEU A 174 -2.82 0.43 3.34
N LEU A 175 -3.84 -0.43 3.33
CA LEU A 175 -5.05 -0.23 2.51
C LEU A 175 -5.92 0.93 3.00
N SER A 176 -5.85 1.26 4.29
CA SER A 176 -6.71 2.27 4.89
C SER A 176 -6.27 3.72 4.63
N ALA A 177 -7.15 4.66 4.96
CA ALA A 177 -6.81 6.09 4.98
C ALA A 177 -5.81 6.47 6.11
N ARG A 178 -5.50 5.56 7.04
CA ARG A 178 -4.53 5.79 8.13
C ARG A 178 -3.09 5.88 7.61
N SER A 179 -2.79 5.23 6.49
CA SER A 179 -1.48 5.27 5.83
C SER A 179 -1.31 6.42 4.83
N ALA A 180 -2.22 7.41 4.81
CA ALA A 180 -2.27 8.44 3.77
C ALA A 180 -0.99 9.27 3.58
N TYR A 181 -0.11 9.32 4.58
CA TYR A 181 1.16 10.05 4.51
C TYR A 181 2.39 9.14 4.64
N VAL A 182 2.20 7.84 4.44
CA VAL A 182 3.28 6.84 4.34
C VAL A 182 3.43 6.54 2.85
N SER A 183 4.60 6.73 2.25
CA SER A 183 4.86 6.43 0.82
C SER A 183 6.34 6.16 0.57
N GLY A 184 6.64 5.22 -0.33
CA GLY A 184 8.00 4.81 -0.69
C GLY A 184 8.75 4.14 0.45
N GLN A 185 8.04 3.54 1.41
CA GLN A 185 8.62 2.93 2.60
C GLN A 185 8.78 1.42 2.44
N VAL A 186 9.70 0.87 3.23
CA VAL A 186 9.94 -0.57 3.36
C VAL A 186 9.51 -0.99 4.76
N ILE A 187 8.64 -1.99 4.84
CA ILE A 187 8.13 -2.55 6.11
C ILE A 187 8.56 -4.00 6.18
N HIS A 188 9.03 -4.43 7.35
CA HIS A 188 9.41 -5.83 7.59
C HIS A 188 8.38 -6.49 8.50
N VAL A 189 7.82 -7.60 8.04
CA VAL A 189 6.93 -8.48 8.82
C VAL A 189 7.72 -9.73 9.14
N GLY A 190 7.98 -9.95 10.43
CA GLY A 190 8.67 -11.13 10.94
C GLY A 190 7.71 -12.24 11.33
N ALA A 191 8.25 -13.44 11.54
CA ALA A 191 7.54 -14.51 12.23
C ALA A 191 7.28 -14.12 13.68
N ALA A 192 6.10 -14.44 14.19
CA ALA A 192 5.71 -14.26 15.58
C ALA A 192 4.62 -15.27 15.95
N ALA A 193 4.29 -15.41 17.22
CA ALA A 193 3.08 -16.14 17.60
C ALA A 193 1.84 -15.49 16.95
N PRO A 194 0.82 -16.28 16.56
CA PRO A 194 -0.43 -15.72 16.06
C PRO A 194 -0.99 -14.69 17.05
N PRO A 195 -1.41 -13.50 16.58
CA PRO A 195 -1.97 -12.50 17.48
C PRO A 195 -3.29 -13.01 18.07
N PRO A 196 -3.63 -12.64 19.32
CA PRO A 196 -4.94 -12.94 19.87
C PRO A 196 -6.05 -12.26 19.04
N PRO A 197 -7.30 -12.76 19.11
CA PRO A 197 -8.44 -12.09 18.48
C PRO A 197 -8.48 -10.60 18.87
N LEU A 198 -8.74 -9.76 17.87
CA LEU A 198 -8.64 -8.32 17.95
C LEU A 198 -9.92 -7.67 17.43
N ASP A 199 -10.47 -6.71 18.18
CA ASP A 199 -11.45 -5.78 17.63
C ASP A 199 -10.71 -4.78 16.71
N TRP A 200 -10.96 -4.87 15.40
CA TRP A 200 -10.29 -4.05 14.40
C TRP A 200 -10.68 -2.56 14.45
N GLU A 201 -11.85 -2.22 15.00
CA GLU A 201 -12.27 -0.84 15.23
C GLU A 201 -11.67 -0.30 16.53
N ARG A 202 -11.37 -1.17 17.50
CA ARG A 202 -10.75 -0.80 18.78
C ARG A 202 -9.52 -1.66 19.10
N PRO A 203 -8.45 -1.58 18.29
CA PRO A 203 -7.31 -2.51 18.37
C PRO A 203 -6.45 -2.34 19.65
N LEU A 204 -6.68 -1.28 20.42
CA LEU A 204 -6.00 -1.01 21.68
C LEU A 204 -6.94 -1.14 22.89
N ALA A 205 -8.14 -1.72 22.71
CA ALA A 205 -9.08 -1.91 23.81
C ALA A 205 -8.44 -2.70 24.97
N GLY A 206 -8.61 -2.21 26.19
CA GLY A 206 -8.03 -2.81 27.40
C GLY A 206 -6.51 -2.65 27.53
N ARG A 207 -5.86 -1.85 26.67
CA ARG A 207 -4.43 -1.54 26.77
C ARG A 207 -4.21 -0.20 27.45
N VAL A 208 -3.12 -0.07 28.19
CA VAL A 208 -2.63 1.19 28.75
C VAL A 208 -1.46 1.67 27.90
N ALA A 209 -1.52 2.91 27.43
CA ALA A 209 -0.45 3.55 26.69
C ALA A 209 0.06 4.76 27.48
N LEU A 210 1.38 4.88 27.63
CA LEU A 210 2.03 6.07 28.17
C LEU A 210 2.65 6.84 27.01
N VAL A 211 2.20 8.09 26.83
CA VAL A 211 2.76 9.01 25.83
C VAL A 211 3.39 10.19 26.55
N THR A 212 4.71 10.33 26.39
CA THR A 212 5.44 11.46 26.97
C THR A 212 5.31 12.69 26.07
N GLY A 213 5.32 13.89 26.66
CA GLY A 213 5.20 15.13 25.88
C GLY A 213 3.81 15.39 25.28
N ALA A 214 2.76 14.77 25.84
CA ALA A 214 1.37 14.83 25.34
C ALA A 214 0.63 16.16 25.59
N SER A 215 1.35 17.25 25.86
CA SER A 215 0.73 18.55 26.19
C SER A 215 0.30 19.35 24.96
N ARG A 216 0.82 19.02 23.76
CA ARG A 216 0.49 19.68 22.49
C ARG A 216 1.06 18.92 21.29
N GLY A 217 0.51 19.20 20.10
CA GLY A 217 1.12 18.80 18.83
C GLY A 217 0.90 17.32 18.50
N ILE A 218 2.00 16.62 18.16
CA ILE A 218 1.98 15.21 17.72
C ILE A 218 1.80 14.22 18.89
N GLY A 219 2.30 14.59 20.07
CA GLY A 219 2.29 13.75 21.27
C GLY A 219 0.93 13.62 21.92
#